data_AF-A7LMX7-F1
#
_entry.id   AF-A7LMX7-F1
#
_cell.length_a   1.000
_cell.length_b   1.000
_cell.length_c   1.000
_cell.angle_alpha   90.00
_cell.angle_beta   90.00
_cell.angle_gamma   90.00
#
_symmetry.space_group_name_H-M   'P 1'
#
loop_
_entity.id
_entity.type
_entity.pdbx_description
1 polymer ?
#
loop_
_entity_poly.entity_id
_entity_poly.type
_entity_poly.pdbx_seq_one_letter_code
_entity_poly.pdbx_strand_id
1 'polypeptide(L)' 'KCDVDIRKDLYANTVLSGGTTMYPGIADRMQKEITAL' A
#
# COMPACT_ATOMS: atom_id res chain seq x y z
N LYS A 1 2.66 -1.82 -16.42
CA LYS A 1 3.93 -2.46 -15.99
C LYS A 1 4.85 -1.33 -15.55
N CYS A 2 5.02 -1.14 -14.23
CA CYS A 2 5.92 -0.11 -13.70
C CYS A 2 7.38 -0.58 -13.80
N ASP A 3 8.27 0.37 -14.07
CA ASP A 3 9.71 0.13 -14.14
C ASP A 3 10.24 -0.40 -12.80
N VAL A 4 11.29 -1.22 -12.83
CA VAL A 4 11.82 -1.88 -11.62
C VAL A 4 12.39 -0.83 -10.66
N ASP A 5 12.92 0.27 -11.19
CA ASP A 5 13.54 1.34 -10.41
C ASP A 5 12.50 2.15 -9.61
N ILE A 6 11.28 2.30 -10.13
CA ILE A 6 10.21 3.06 -9.45
C ILE A 6 9.43 2.21 -8.44
N ARG A 7 9.57 0.87 -8.43
CA ARG A 7 8.82 0.00 -7.51
C ARG A 7 9.11 0.31 -6.04
N LYS A 8 10.37 0.59 -5.71
CA LYS A 8 10.78 0.91 -4.34
C LYS A 8 10.10 2.17 -3.84
N ASP A 9 10.11 3.23 -4.65
CA ASP A 9 9.46 4.50 -4.32
C ASP A 9 7.94 4.39 -4.27
N LEU A 10 7.34 3.57 -5.15
CA LEU A 10 5.90 3.35 -5.15
C LEU A 10 5.42 2.62 -3.89
N TYR A 11 6.12 1.55 -3.47
CA TYR A 11 5.77 0.85 -2.23
C TYR A 11 6.04 1.70 -0.99
N ALA A 12 7.09 2.54 -1.01
CA ALA A 12 7.41 3.44 0.09
C ALA A 12 6.36 4.56 0.29
N ASN A 13 5.70 5.00 -0.79
CA ASN A 13 4.78 6.15 -0.76
C ASN A 13 3.31 5.77 -0.99
N THR A 14 2.86 4.66 -0.41
CA THR A 14 1.46 4.23 -0.57
C THR A 14 0.53 5.09 0.30
N VAL A 15 -0.30 5.92 -0.34
CA VAL A 15 -1.28 6.79 0.32
C VAL A 15 -2.67 6.16 0.25
N LEU A 16 -3.30 5.98 1.42
CA LEU A 16 -4.71 5.58 1.54
C LEU A 16 -5.62 6.79 1.65
N SER A 17 -6.66 6.85 0.83
CA SER A 17 -7.69 7.88 0.90
C SER A 17 -9.10 7.28 0.73
N GLY A 18 -10.07 7.83 1.43
CA GLY A 18 -11.48 7.42 1.37
C GLY A 18 -12.07 7.03 2.73
N GLY A 19 -13.40 7.04 2.85
CA GLY A 19 -14.08 6.72 4.11
C GLY A 19 -13.89 5.26 4.56
N THR A 20 -13.69 4.33 3.61
CA THR A 20 -13.46 2.91 3.89
C THR A 20 -12.03 2.61 4.39
N THR A 21 -11.07 3.51 4.17
CA THR A 21 -9.71 3.37 4.70
C THR A 21 -9.61 3.79 6.16
N MET A 22 -10.63 4.45 6.69
CA MET A 22 -10.76 4.81 8.11
C MET A 22 -11.25 3.65 8.98
N TYR A 23 -11.62 2.51 8.37
CA TYR A 23 -11.98 1.33 9.14
C TYR A 23 -10.76 0.75 9.86
N PRO A 24 -10.89 0.42 11.16
CA PRO A 24 -9.79 -0.13 11.94
C PRO A 24 -9.30 -1.45 11.30
N GLY A 25 -7.98 -1.61 11.18
CA GLY A 25 -7.34 -2.81 10.65
C GLY A 25 -7.21 -2.89 9.13
N ILE A 26 -7.76 -1.94 8.36
CA ILE A 26 -7.53 -1.88 6.90
C ILE A 26 -6.06 -1.56 6.58
N ALA A 27 -5.45 -0.65 7.32
CA ALA A 27 -4.03 -0.31 7.16
C ALA A 27 -3.13 -1.53 7.39
N ASP A 28 -3.35 -2.27 8.49
CA ASP A 28 -2.56 -3.46 8.82
C ASP A 28 -2.73 -4.58 7.79
N ARG A 29 -3.95 -4.79 7.30
CA ARG A 29 -4.22 -5.76 6.22
C ARG A 29 -3.51 -5.38 4.93
N MET A 30 -3.59 -4.13 4.55
CA MET A 30 -2.99 -3.64 3.31
C MET A 30 -1.46 -3.74 3.36
N GLN A 31 -0.85 -3.43 4.51
CA GLN A 31 0.59 -3.61 4.70
C GLN A 31 1.02 -5.08 4.64
N LYS A 32 0.21 -6.01 5.17
CA LYS A 32 0.46 -7.46 5.05
C LYS A 32 0.39 -7.94 3.60
N GLU A 33 -0.62 -7.49 2.85
CA GLU A 33 -0.78 -7.88 1.44
C GLU A 33 0.34 -7.32 0.56
N ILE A 34 0.80 -6.08 0.80
CA ILE A 34 1.96 -5.50 0.10
C ILE A 34 3.25 -6.27 0.41
N THR A 35 3.44 -6.70 1.65
CA THR A 35 4.66 -7.45 2.06
C THR A 35 4.64 -8.90 1.54
N ALA A 36 3.47 -9.43 1.21
CA ALA A 36 3.31 -10.79 0.67
C ALA A 36 3.47 -10.88 -0.86
N LEU A 37 3.62 -9.75 -1.55
CA LEU A 37 3.90 -9.63 -3.00
C LEU A 37 5.40 -9.69 -3.30
#